data_AF-A0A271K9Q6-F1
#
_entry.id   AF-A0A271K9Q6-F1
#
_cell.length_a   1.000
_cell.length_b   1.000
_cell.length_c   1.000
_cell.angle_alpha   90.00
_cell.angle_beta   90.00
_cell.angle_gamma   90.00
#
_symmetry.space_group_name_H-M   'P 1'
#
loop_
_entity.id
_entity.type
_entity.pdbx_description
1 polymer ?
#
loop_
_entity_poly.entity_id
_entity_poly.type
_entity_poly.pdbx_seq_one_letter_code
_entity_poly.pdbx_strand_id
1 'polypeptide(L)'
;MDALKSLIESRHFDLTIMVLILINAVTLGLETSPDAIAVFGPLLTAIDPAILAVFVLELAIRVVVYRTNFFRDPWRIFDLFVVGFALIPATGSLSVLRALRILRVLRLISIVPSLRRVVTGFITALPGMGSIMLLLGLVFYVFAVMATKLYGSSFPELFGGIPESLFTLFQVMTLEGWSDGVVRPVMAVYPTAWLFFIPFIIATSFTVLNLFIGVIVSAMEAEHEAVESADRATLHSDQAIILAELQALRAEVRELSGVRG
;
A
#
# COMPACT_ATOMS: atom_id res chain seq x y z
N MET A 1 -2.15 29.68 17.69
CA MET A 1 -1.95 28.48 16.84
C MET A 1 -2.95 27.38 17.18
N ASP A 2 -3.42 27.31 18.43
CA ASP A 2 -4.36 26.28 18.89
C ASP A 2 -5.76 26.36 18.24
N ALA A 3 -6.26 27.57 17.93
CA ALA A 3 -7.51 27.75 17.20
C ALA A 3 -7.45 27.24 15.75
N LEU A 4 -6.29 27.33 15.09
CA LEU A 4 -6.11 26.80 13.74
C LEU A 4 -6.04 25.27 13.77
N LYS A 5 -5.37 24.73 14.79
CA LYS A 5 -5.29 23.29 15.02
C LYS A 5 -6.66 22.68 15.33
N SER A 6 -7.47 23.31 16.19
CA SER A 6 -8.82 22.83 16.50
C SER A 6 -9.77 22.89 15.29
N LEU A 7 -9.59 23.86 14.39
CA LEU A 7 -10.34 23.92 13.14
C LEU A 7 -10.00 22.74 12.21
N ILE A 8 -8.72 22.44 12.02
CA ILE A 8 -8.24 21.35 11.14
C ILE A 8 -8.62 19.98 11.70
N GLU A 9 -8.59 19.81 13.02
CA GLU A 9 -8.94 18.56 13.70
C GLU A 9 -10.47 18.40 13.87
N SER A 10 -11.27 19.34 13.35
CA SER A 10 -12.72 19.26 13.44
C SER A 10 -13.29 18.26 12.43
N ARG A 11 -14.26 17.47 12.87
CA ARG A 11 -14.99 16.50 12.02
C ARG A 11 -15.65 17.16 10.81
N HIS A 12 -16.13 18.40 10.96
CA HIS A 12 -16.74 19.16 9.86
C HIS A 12 -15.74 19.52 8.77
N PHE A 13 -14.50 19.84 9.16
CA PHE A 13 -13.43 20.11 8.20
C PHE A 13 -13.09 18.86 7.39
N ASP A 14 -12.85 17.72 8.05
CA ASP A 14 -12.57 16.46 7.37
C ASP A 14 -13.72 16.02 6.46
N LEU A 15 -14.99 16.16 6.90
CA LEU A 15 -16.16 15.89 6.06
C LEU A 15 -16.22 16.82 4.84
N THR A 16 -15.88 18.10 5.00
CA THR A 16 -15.86 19.07 3.90
C THR A 16 -14.82 18.67 2.85
N ILE A 17 -13.58 18.36 3.28
CA ILE A 17 -12.53 17.91 2.37
C ILE A 17 -12.92 16.59 1.70
N MET A 18 -13.51 15.65 2.43
CA MET A 18 -14.00 14.38 1.87
C MET A 18 -15.05 14.61 0.78
N VAL A 19 -16.04 15.48 1.02
CA VAL A 19 -17.06 15.82 0.01
C VAL A 19 -16.40 16.45 -1.21
N LEU A 20 -15.43 17.36 -1.05
CA LEU A 20 -14.71 17.96 -2.16
C LEU A 20 -13.92 16.92 -2.98
N ILE A 21 -13.33 15.91 -2.33
CA ILE A 21 -12.65 14.82 -3.05
C ILE A 21 -13.66 13.98 -3.84
N LEU A 22 -14.82 13.67 -3.26
CA LEU A 22 -15.87 12.93 -3.96
C LEU A 22 -16.39 13.71 -5.17
N ILE A 23 -16.62 15.02 -5.02
CA ILE A 23 -17.00 15.89 -6.13
C ILE A 23 -15.91 15.85 -7.20
N ASN A 24 -14.63 16.00 -6.83
CA ASN A 24 -13.53 15.98 -7.79
C ASN A 24 -13.39 14.63 -8.52
N ALA A 25 -13.64 13.51 -7.83
CA ALA A 25 -13.64 12.19 -8.44
C ALA A 25 -14.78 12.05 -9.48
N VAL A 26 -15.98 12.57 -9.16
CA VAL A 26 -17.11 12.58 -10.10
C VAL A 26 -16.80 13.48 -11.30
N THR A 27 -16.28 14.69 -11.10
CA THR A 27 -15.93 15.59 -12.21
C THR A 27 -14.90 14.98 -13.13
N LEU A 28 -13.90 14.28 -12.58
CA LEU A 28 -12.87 13.58 -13.35
C LEU A 28 -13.45 12.42 -14.19
N GLY A 29 -14.41 11.68 -13.64
CA GLY A 29 -15.15 10.67 -14.40
C GLY A 29 -15.95 11.28 -15.56
N LEU A 30 -16.60 12.42 -15.32
CA LEU A 30 -17.34 13.16 -16.35
C LEU A 30 -16.41 13.70 -17.46
N GLU A 31 -15.19 14.12 -17.12
CA GLU A 31 -14.17 14.52 -18.11
C GLU A 31 -13.73 13.38 -19.04
N THR A 32 -14.06 12.12 -18.73
CA THR A 32 -13.76 10.99 -19.62
C THR A 32 -14.80 10.85 -20.74
N SER A 33 -16.00 11.44 -20.57
CA SER A 33 -17.08 11.35 -21.56
C SER A 33 -17.11 12.59 -22.47
N PRO A 34 -17.02 12.42 -23.81
CA PRO A 34 -17.17 13.52 -24.76
C PRO A 34 -18.51 14.26 -24.64
N ASP A 35 -19.60 13.53 -24.37
CA ASP A 35 -20.95 14.10 -24.24
C ASP A 35 -21.06 14.97 -22.98
N ALA A 36 -20.44 14.54 -21.87
CA ALA A 36 -20.43 15.30 -20.63
C ALA A 36 -19.55 16.56 -20.74
N ILE A 37 -18.42 16.49 -21.45
CA ILE A 37 -17.61 17.68 -21.76
C ILE A 37 -18.38 18.66 -22.64
N ALA A 38 -19.16 18.19 -23.61
CA ALA A 38 -19.93 19.07 -24.48
C ALA A 38 -20.98 19.89 -23.71
N VAL A 39 -21.57 19.32 -22.66
CA VAL A 39 -22.61 19.99 -21.84
C VAL A 39 -22.03 20.76 -20.65
N PHE A 40 -21.06 20.18 -19.95
CA PHE A 40 -20.53 20.71 -18.67
C PHE A 40 -19.08 21.18 -18.73
N GLY A 41 -18.43 21.17 -19.90
CA GLY A 41 -16.99 21.44 -20.05
C GLY A 41 -16.49 22.69 -19.34
N PRO A 42 -17.10 23.88 -19.53
CA PRO A 42 -16.66 25.09 -18.83
C PRO A 42 -16.77 25.01 -17.30
N LEU A 43 -17.79 24.31 -16.79
CA LEU A 43 -17.98 24.10 -15.36
C LEU A 43 -16.94 23.12 -14.80
N LEU A 44 -16.71 21.99 -15.48
CA LEU A 44 -15.73 20.98 -15.07
C LEU A 44 -14.31 21.56 -15.02
N THR A 45 -13.92 22.29 -16.08
CA THR A 45 -12.61 22.95 -16.19
C THR A 45 -12.39 24.08 -15.17
N ALA A 46 -13.45 24.68 -14.62
CA ALA A 46 -13.36 25.67 -13.54
C ALA A 46 -13.34 25.05 -12.14
N ILE A 47 -14.09 23.95 -11.93
CA ILE A 47 -14.17 23.25 -10.64
C ILE A 47 -12.83 22.60 -10.29
N ASP A 48 -12.15 21.96 -11.25
CA ASP A 48 -10.90 21.24 -10.98
C ASP A 48 -9.79 22.11 -10.34
N PRO A 49 -9.42 23.28 -10.91
CA PRO A 49 -8.43 24.17 -10.29
C PRO A 49 -8.94 24.80 -8.99
N ALA A 50 -10.24 25.03 -8.85
CA ALA A 50 -10.82 25.56 -7.61
C ALA A 50 -10.68 24.56 -6.45
N ILE A 51 -11.01 23.29 -6.68
CA ILE A 51 -10.83 22.23 -5.69
C ILE A 51 -9.34 22.03 -5.38
N LEU A 52 -8.49 22.05 -6.41
CA LEU A 52 -7.03 21.97 -6.21
C LEU A 52 -6.52 23.12 -5.32
N ALA A 53 -6.98 24.35 -5.53
CA ALA A 53 -6.60 25.49 -4.70
C ALA A 53 -6.99 25.29 -3.22
N VAL A 54 -8.18 24.75 -2.95
CA VAL A 54 -8.60 24.40 -1.59
C VAL A 54 -7.69 23.34 -0.99
N PHE A 55 -7.30 22.31 -1.74
CA PHE A 55 -6.38 21.27 -1.27
C PHE A 55 -4.96 21.78 -1.01
N VAL A 56 -4.46 22.70 -1.84
CA VAL A 56 -3.17 23.35 -1.62
C VAL A 56 -3.20 24.20 -0.36
N LEU A 57 -4.28 24.97 -0.16
CA LEU A 57 -4.46 25.78 1.04
C LEU A 57 -4.55 24.93 2.30
N GLU A 58 -5.35 23.86 2.26
CA GLU A 58 -5.50 22.91 3.36
C GLU A 58 -4.15 22.24 3.73
N LEU A 59 -3.40 21.79 2.73
CA LEU A 59 -2.08 21.21 2.91
C LEU A 59 -1.09 22.23 3.51
N ALA A 60 -1.05 23.46 2.99
CA ALA A 60 -0.19 24.52 3.49
C ALA A 60 -0.49 24.84 4.96
N ILE A 61 -1.78 24.91 5.31
CA ILE A 61 -2.24 25.09 6.69
C ILE A 61 -1.75 23.93 7.58
N ARG A 62 -1.89 22.66 7.15
CA ARG A 62 -1.39 21.51 7.90
C ARG A 62 0.13 21.55 8.10
N VAL A 63 0.89 21.93 7.07
CA VAL A 63 2.36 22.07 7.15
C VAL A 63 2.73 23.13 8.19
N VAL A 64 2.06 24.28 8.21
CA VAL A 64 2.33 25.36 9.17
C VAL A 64 1.98 24.95 10.61
N VAL A 65 0.88 24.23 10.81
CA VAL A 65 0.42 23.80 12.15
C VAL A 65 1.28 22.67 12.71
N TYR A 66 1.56 21.64 11.91
CA TYR A 66 2.29 20.47 12.39
C TYR A 66 3.81 20.61 12.27
N ARG A 67 4.33 21.56 11.46
CA ARG A 67 5.76 21.84 11.28
C ARG A 67 6.57 20.58 11.01
N THR A 68 7.57 20.27 11.85
CA THR A 68 8.42 19.08 11.74
C THR A 68 7.66 17.78 11.98
N ASN A 69 6.56 17.79 12.74
CA ASN A 69 5.70 16.62 12.92
C ASN A 69 4.83 16.33 11.68
N PHE A 70 4.81 17.22 10.69
CA PHE A 70 4.17 16.94 9.40
C PHE A 70 4.86 15.75 8.70
N PHE A 71 6.19 15.76 8.66
CA PHE A 71 7.01 14.75 7.97
C PHE A 71 7.16 13.43 8.71
N ARG A 72 6.54 13.28 9.89
CA ARG A 72 6.54 12.02 10.66
C ARG A 72 5.32 11.15 10.38
N ASP A 73 4.29 11.70 9.75
CA ASP A 73 3.06 10.98 9.42
C ASP A 73 3.08 10.59 7.93
N PRO A 74 3.15 9.30 7.59
CA PRO A 74 3.17 8.83 6.20
C PRO A 74 1.99 9.33 5.37
N TRP A 75 0.82 9.51 5.99
CA TRP A 75 -0.39 9.97 5.30
C TRP A 75 -0.32 11.43 4.89
N ARG A 76 0.37 12.26 5.69
CA ARG A 76 0.61 13.68 5.38
C ARG A 76 1.64 13.83 4.27
N ILE A 77 2.68 12.99 4.28
CA ILE A 77 3.67 12.93 3.21
C ILE A 77 3.01 12.46 1.90
N PHE A 78 2.14 11.46 1.96
CA PHE A 78 1.36 11.01 0.81
C PHE A 78 0.53 12.14 0.20
N ASP A 79 -0.24 12.87 1.03
CA ASP A 79 -1.01 14.03 0.58
C ASP A 79 -0.13 15.12 -0.06
N LEU A 80 1.06 15.36 0.50
CA LEU A 80 2.03 16.29 -0.05
C LEU A 80 2.47 15.89 -1.46
N PHE A 81 2.79 14.60 -1.69
CA PHE A 81 3.17 14.12 -3.02
C PHE A 81 2.00 14.22 -4.00
N VAL A 82 0.81 13.81 -3.58
CA VAL A 82 -0.37 13.80 -4.43
C VAL A 82 -0.79 15.21 -4.87
N VAL A 83 -0.83 16.17 -3.95
CA VAL A 83 -1.10 17.58 -4.29
C VAL A 83 0.09 18.19 -5.05
N GLY A 84 1.32 17.80 -4.72
CA GLY A 84 2.54 18.22 -5.41
C GLY A 84 2.54 17.84 -6.89
N PHE A 85 2.20 16.59 -7.24
CA PHE A 85 2.06 16.16 -8.62
C PHE A 85 0.95 16.91 -9.37
N ALA A 86 -0.13 17.27 -8.68
CA ALA A 86 -1.23 18.02 -9.27
C ALA A 86 -0.85 19.47 -9.64
N LEU A 87 0.13 20.06 -8.94
CA LEU A 87 0.65 21.40 -9.22
C LEU A 87 1.61 21.45 -10.42
N ILE A 88 2.17 20.31 -10.85
CA ILE A 88 3.15 20.30 -11.94
C ILE A 88 2.47 20.73 -13.25
N PRO A 89 2.95 21.81 -13.91
CA PRO A 89 2.45 22.21 -15.22
C PRO A 89 2.74 21.11 -16.24
N ALA A 90 1.70 20.58 -16.86
CA ALA A 90 1.82 19.54 -17.88
C ALA A 90 2.15 20.19 -19.24
N THR A 91 3.35 20.73 -19.39
CA THR A 91 3.86 21.26 -20.68
C THR A 91 4.75 20.22 -21.37
N GLY A 92 4.52 19.96 -22.66
CA GLY A 92 5.39 19.11 -23.49
C GLY A 92 5.22 17.59 -23.30
N SER A 93 6.33 16.85 -23.38
CA SER A 93 6.43 15.37 -23.37
C SER A 93 6.01 14.68 -22.06
N LEU A 94 5.71 15.45 -21.02
CA LEU A 94 5.29 14.95 -19.72
C LEU A 94 3.76 14.79 -19.63
N SER A 95 3.12 14.32 -20.71
CA SER A 95 1.67 14.10 -20.76
C SER A 95 1.20 13.12 -19.68
N VAL A 96 2.03 12.16 -19.30
CA VAL A 96 1.79 11.21 -18.20
C VAL A 96 1.58 11.93 -16.87
N LEU A 97 2.27 13.05 -16.61
CA LEU A 97 2.08 13.83 -15.37
C LEU A 97 0.68 14.45 -15.29
N ARG A 98 0.03 14.70 -16.43
CA ARG A 98 -1.38 15.11 -16.46
C ARG A 98 -2.29 13.98 -15.96
N ALA A 99 -2.01 12.74 -16.34
CA ALA A 99 -2.76 11.57 -15.87
C ALA A 99 -2.51 11.30 -14.38
N LEU A 100 -1.32 11.61 -13.85
CA LEU A 100 -1.05 11.48 -12.41
C LEU A 100 -1.93 12.38 -11.53
N ARG A 101 -2.57 13.41 -12.10
CA ARG A 101 -3.57 14.23 -11.38
C ARG A 101 -4.77 13.42 -10.92
N ILE A 102 -5.06 12.29 -11.58
CA ILE A 102 -6.11 11.33 -11.17
C ILE A 102 -5.78 10.73 -9.81
N LEU A 103 -4.50 10.60 -9.46
CA LEU A 103 -4.06 10.07 -8.16
C LEU A 103 -4.56 10.92 -6.98
N ARG A 104 -5.01 12.16 -7.20
CA ARG A 104 -5.61 12.97 -6.14
C ARG A 104 -6.89 12.38 -5.55
N VAL A 105 -7.58 11.52 -6.28
CA VAL A 105 -8.71 10.75 -5.73
C VAL A 105 -8.26 9.79 -4.63
N LEU A 106 -7.00 9.33 -4.67
CA LEU A 106 -6.42 8.46 -3.65
C LEU A 106 -6.28 9.15 -2.28
N ARG A 107 -6.44 10.48 -2.20
CA ARG A 107 -6.57 11.20 -0.90
C ARG A 107 -7.77 10.71 -0.08
N LEU A 108 -8.76 10.05 -0.68
CA LEU A 108 -9.78 9.34 0.10
C LEU A 108 -9.15 8.33 1.06
N ILE A 109 -8.09 7.64 0.65
CA ILE A 109 -7.36 6.70 1.50
C ILE A 109 -6.77 7.43 2.71
N SER A 110 -6.19 8.61 2.50
CA SER A 110 -5.60 9.40 3.57
C SER A 110 -6.65 10.10 4.43
N ILE A 111 -7.92 10.22 4.09
CA ILE A 111 -8.91 10.87 4.98
C ILE A 111 -9.79 9.83 5.68
N VAL A 112 -10.10 8.72 5.02
CA VAL A 112 -10.99 7.69 5.54
C VAL A 112 -10.22 6.70 6.42
N PRO A 113 -10.47 6.65 7.75
CA PRO A 113 -9.68 5.82 8.66
C PRO A 113 -9.73 4.32 8.36
N SER A 114 -10.86 3.81 7.83
CA SER A 114 -10.98 2.40 7.43
C SER A 114 -10.07 2.08 6.24
N LEU A 115 -9.97 2.96 5.24
CA LEU A 115 -9.06 2.80 4.10
C LEU A 115 -7.60 2.88 4.54
N ARG A 116 -7.27 3.84 5.42
CA ARG A 116 -5.93 3.91 6.04
C ARG A 116 -5.58 2.58 6.71
N ARG A 117 -6.50 2.01 7.48
CA ARG A 117 -6.30 0.74 8.20
C ARG A 117 -6.03 -0.42 7.24
N VAL A 118 -6.82 -0.54 6.18
CA VAL A 118 -6.64 -1.58 5.14
C VAL A 118 -5.27 -1.44 4.48
N VAL A 119 -4.92 -0.26 3.99
CA VAL A 119 -3.64 -0.02 3.29
C VAL A 119 -2.44 -0.16 4.24
N THR A 120 -2.58 0.33 5.49
CA THR A 120 -1.55 0.12 6.52
C THR A 120 -1.34 -1.36 6.75
N GLY A 121 -2.41 -2.12 6.93
CA GLY A 121 -2.35 -3.57 7.15
C GLY A 121 -1.60 -4.29 6.03
N PHE A 122 -1.89 -3.94 4.77
CA PHE A 122 -1.16 -4.47 3.61
C PHE A 122 0.32 -4.09 3.65
N ILE A 123 0.66 -2.82 3.89
CA ILE A 123 2.05 -2.35 3.92
C ILE A 123 2.81 -2.98 5.09
N THR A 124 2.21 -3.11 6.26
CA THR A 124 2.84 -3.69 7.47
C THR A 124 3.05 -5.19 7.36
N ALA A 125 2.36 -5.88 6.45
CA ALA A 125 2.59 -7.29 6.16
C ALA A 125 3.84 -7.51 5.27
N LEU A 126 4.25 -6.51 4.48
CA LEU A 126 5.38 -6.64 3.54
C LEU A 126 6.77 -6.83 4.20
N PRO A 127 7.13 -6.14 5.31
CA PRO A 127 8.46 -6.25 5.94
C PRO A 127 8.85 -7.67 6.34
N GLY A 128 7.89 -8.49 6.80
CA GLY A 128 8.13 -9.90 7.15
C GLY A 128 8.64 -10.74 5.96
N MET A 129 8.53 -10.21 4.74
CA MET A 129 8.81 -10.90 3.49
C MET A 129 9.92 -10.24 2.68
N GLY A 130 10.57 -9.21 3.22
CA GLY A 130 11.58 -8.45 2.51
C GLY A 130 12.73 -9.32 1.99
N SER A 131 13.09 -10.38 2.71
CA SER A 131 14.10 -11.36 2.30
C SER A 131 13.71 -12.16 1.05
N ILE A 132 12.46 -12.63 0.97
CA ILE A 132 11.93 -13.36 -0.17
C ILE A 132 11.79 -12.43 -1.38
N MET A 133 11.28 -11.20 -1.16
CA MET A 133 11.20 -10.17 -2.20
C MET A 133 12.58 -9.84 -2.78
N LEU A 134 13.60 -9.70 -1.92
CA LEU A 134 14.97 -9.45 -2.36
C LEU A 134 15.53 -10.64 -3.15
N LEU A 135 15.29 -11.86 -2.70
CA LEU A 135 15.69 -13.07 -3.42
C LEU A 135 15.01 -13.17 -4.79
N LEU A 136 13.70 -12.94 -4.86
CA LEU A 136 12.94 -12.93 -6.11
C LEU A 136 13.46 -11.85 -7.06
N GLY A 137 13.71 -10.64 -6.56
CA GLY A 137 14.30 -9.54 -7.34
C GLY A 137 15.69 -9.88 -7.90
N LEU A 138 16.53 -10.54 -7.10
CA LEU A 138 17.84 -11.01 -7.55
C LEU A 138 17.72 -12.08 -8.64
N VAL A 139 16.82 -13.06 -8.48
CA VAL A 139 16.53 -14.07 -9.50
C VAL A 139 16.07 -13.39 -10.79
N PHE A 140 15.13 -12.46 -10.71
CA PHE A 140 14.65 -11.68 -11.86
C PHE A 140 15.79 -10.95 -12.58
N TYR A 141 16.65 -10.26 -11.82
CA TYR A 141 17.76 -9.52 -12.40
C TYR A 141 18.77 -10.44 -13.11
N VAL A 142 19.17 -11.54 -12.47
CA VAL A 142 20.11 -12.50 -13.05
C VAL A 142 19.54 -13.13 -14.33
N PHE A 143 18.27 -13.55 -14.30
CA PHE A 143 17.61 -14.09 -15.48
C PHE A 143 17.39 -13.05 -16.57
N ALA A 144 17.09 -11.79 -16.24
CA ALA A 144 16.96 -10.73 -17.23
C ALA A 144 18.28 -10.47 -17.96
N VAL A 145 19.40 -10.40 -17.25
CA VAL A 145 20.74 -10.25 -17.85
C VAL A 145 21.08 -11.44 -18.74
N MET A 146 20.77 -12.67 -18.30
CA MET A 146 20.97 -13.87 -19.12
C MET A 146 20.10 -13.87 -20.38
N ALA A 147 18.81 -13.57 -20.26
CA ALA A 147 17.87 -13.53 -21.38
C ALA A 147 18.29 -12.49 -22.42
N THR A 148 18.70 -11.28 -21.99
CA THR A 148 19.21 -10.25 -22.89
C THR A 148 20.45 -10.73 -23.66
N LYS A 149 21.39 -11.39 -22.98
CA LYS A 149 22.61 -11.91 -23.63
C LYS A 149 22.34 -13.09 -24.57
N LEU A 150 21.40 -13.97 -24.22
CA LEU A 150 21.12 -15.19 -24.98
C LEU A 150 20.19 -14.94 -26.18
N TYR A 151 19.17 -14.11 -26.01
CA TYR A 151 18.06 -13.99 -26.95
C TYR A 151 17.88 -12.59 -27.53
N GLY A 152 18.50 -11.55 -26.94
CA GLY A 152 18.27 -10.15 -27.31
C GLY A 152 18.63 -9.79 -28.76
N SER A 153 19.57 -10.50 -29.39
CA SER A 153 19.92 -10.28 -30.79
C SER A 153 18.85 -10.76 -31.78
N SER A 154 18.18 -11.87 -31.48
CA SER A 154 17.14 -12.46 -32.35
C SER A 154 15.73 -11.99 -31.97
N PHE A 155 15.53 -11.59 -30.72
CA PHE A 155 14.25 -11.17 -30.15
C PHE A 155 14.37 -9.82 -29.42
N PRO A 156 14.70 -8.73 -30.12
CA PRO A 156 14.96 -7.43 -29.49
C PRO A 156 13.73 -6.82 -28.78
N GLU A 157 12.51 -7.11 -29.25
CA GLU A 157 11.28 -6.62 -28.60
C GLU A 157 11.04 -7.29 -27.24
N LEU A 158 11.48 -8.55 -27.08
CA LEU A 158 11.28 -9.33 -25.85
C LEU A 158 12.47 -9.23 -24.90
N PHE A 159 13.70 -9.18 -25.44
CA PHE A 159 14.94 -9.32 -24.68
C PHE A 159 16.03 -8.33 -25.11
N GLY A 160 15.72 -7.28 -25.89
CA GLY A 160 16.72 -6.36 -26.45
C GLY A 160 17.51 -5.58 -25.40
N GLY A 161 16.90 -5.33 -24.24
CA GLY A 161 17.54 -4.74 -23.08
C GLY A 161 17.05 -5.38 -21.78
N ILE A 162 17.60 -4.91 -20.66
CA ILE A 162 17.21 -5.39 -19.33
C ILE A 162 15.72 -5.08 -19.03
N PRO A 163 15.19 -3.87 -19.32
CA PRO A 163 13.77 -3.57 -19.10
C PRO A 163 12.82 -4.50 -19.87
N GLU A 164 13.12 -4.76 -21.14
CA GLU A 164 12.35 -5.65 -22.01
C GLU A 164 12.38 -7.08 -21.46
N SER A 165 13.57 -7.57 -21.11
CA SER A 165 13.73 -8.90 -20.49
C SER A 165 13.00 -9.01 -19.16
N LEU A 166 13.06 -7.98 -18.29
CA LEU A 166 12.34 -7.98 -17.01
C LEU A 166 10.83 -8.02 -17.23
N PHE A 167 10.31 -7.28 -18.20
CA PHE A 167 8.89 -7.28 -18.54
C PHE A 167 8.44 -8.65 -19.08
N THR A 168 9.19 -9.21 -20.04
CA THR A 168 8.90 -10.53 -20.60
C THR A 168 9.00 -11.65 -19.54
N LEU A 169 10.00 -11.60 -18.67
CA LEU A 169 10.12 -12.57 -17.57
C LEU A 169 9.02 -12.40 -16.53
N PHE A 170 8.52 -11.19 -16.30
CA PHE A 170 7.34 -10.97 -15.47
C PHE A 170 6.10 -11.61 -16.09
N GLN A 171 5.87 -11.40 -17.39
CA GLN A 171 4.81 -12.08 -18.14
C GLN A 171 4.92 -13.61 -18.01
N VAL A 172 6.11 -14.16 -18.24
CA VAL A 172 6.38 -15.60 -18.09
C VAL A 172 6.11 -16.10 -16.65
N MET A 173 6.51 -15.34 -15.61
CA MET A 173 6.21 -15.69 -14.22
C MET A 173 4.69 -15.75 -13.95
N THR A 174 3.90 -14.86 -14.57
CA THR A 174 2.42 -14.88 -14.45
C THR A 174 1.77 -16.01 -15.27
N LEU A 175 2.57 -16.79 -16.01
CA LEU A 175 2.13 -17.84 -16.94
C LEU A 175 1.21 -17.33 -18.05
N GLU A 176 1.16 -16.01 -18.28
CA GLU A 176 0.41 -15.41 -19.37
C GLU A 176 1.19 -15.60 -20.68
N GLY A 177 0.59 -16.25 -21.67
CA GLY A 177 1.20 -16.41 -23.00
C GLY A 177 2.58 -17.09 -23.05
N TRP A 178 3.09 -17.64 -21.94
CA TRP A 178 4.53 -17.94 -21.80
C TRP A 178 5.04 -18.95 -22.82
N SER A 179 4.22 -19.95 -23.20
CA SER A 179 4.64 -20.98 -24.15
C SER A 179 4.49 -20.49 -25.58
N ASP A 180 3.27 -20.20 -26.04
CA ASP A 180 3.01 -19.89 -27.44
C ASP A 180 3.46 -18.48 -27.84
N GLY A 181 3.44 -17.52 -26.89
CA GLY A 181 3.82 -16.12 -27.12
C GLY A 181 5.31 -15.84 -26.92
N VAL A 182 6.03 -16.65 -26.14
CA VAL A 182 7.45 -16.41 -25.82
C VAL A 182 8.32 -17.62 -26.13
N VAL A 183 8.15 -18.75 -25.42
CA VAL A 183 9.12 -19.85 -25.44
C VAL A 183 9.13 -20.62 -26.76
N ARG A 184 7.98 -20.89 -27.39
CA ARG A 184 7.91 -21.60 -28.68
C ARG A 184 8.55 -20.79 -29.83
N PRO A 185 8.25 -19.49 -30.01
CA PRO A 185 8.98 -18.65 -30.96
C PRO A 185 10.49 -18.65 -30.70
N VAL A 186 10.92 -18.52 -29.43
CA VAL A 186 12.34 -18.57 -29.07
C VAL A 186 12.95 -19.93 -29.41
N MET A 187 12.23 -21.04 -29.18
CA MET A 187 12.70 -22.39 -29.50
C MET A 187 12.82 -22.67 -31.01
N ALA A 188 12.09 -21.95 -31.85
CA ALA A 188 12.26 -22.06 -33.29
C ALA A 188 13.66 -21.62 -33.77
N VAL A 189 14.31 -20.73 -33.01
CA VAL A 189 15.69 -20.26 -33.26
C VAL A 189 16.69 -20.94 -32.32
N TYR A 190 16.31 -21.15 -31.06
CA TYR A 190 17.13 -21.71 -29.98
C TYR A 190 16.44 -22.97 -29.39
N PRO A 191 16.60 -24.17 -29.99
CA PRO A 191 15.83 -25.36 -29.62
C PRO A 191 15.91 -25.77 -28.14
N THR A 192 16.98 -25.38 -27.45
CA THR A 192 17.22 -25.67 -26.02
C THR A 192 16.74 -24.57 -25.07
N ALA A 193 16.04 -23.54 -25.55
CA ALA A 193 15.58 -22.42 -24.71
C ALA A 193 14.66 -22.85 -23.55
N TRP A 194 13.98 -23.99 -23.65
CA TRP A 194 13.22 -24.56 -22.54
C TRP A 194 14.07 -24.83 -21.29
N LEU A 195 15.38 -25.12 -21.43
CA LEU A 195 16.31 -25.28 -20.30
C LEU A 195 16.52 -23.98 -19.51
N PHE A 196 16.22 -22.83 -20.11
CA PHE A 196 16.25 -21.55 -19.44
C PHE A 196 14.89 -21.23 -18.80
N PHE A 197 13.81 -21.32 -19.57
CA PHE A 197 12.49 -20.87 -19.13
C PHE A 197 11.80 -21.83 -18.15
N ILE A 198 11.97 -23.15 -18.28
CA ILE A 198 11.31 -24.11 -17.37
C ILE A 198 11.86 -23.98 -15.93
N PRO A 199 13.19 -23.95 -15.69
CA PRO A 199 13.71 -23.70 -14.35
C PRO A 199 13.31 -22.33 -13.79
N PHE A 200 13.28 -21.29 -14.63
CA PHE A 200 12.79 -19.97 -14.24
C PHE A 200 11.35 -20.03 -13.74
N ILE A 201 10.45 -20.66 -14.50
CA ILE A 201 9.04 -20.80 -14.14
C ILE A 201 8.89 -21.56 -12.83
N ILE A 202 9.58 -22.70 -12.67
CA ILE A 202 9.51 -23.51 -11.44
C ILE A 202 9.99 -22.68 -10.25
N ALA A 203 11.16 -22.04 -10.36
CA ALA A 203 11.75 -21.26 -9.27
C ALA A 203 10.87 -20.06 -8.87
N THR A 204 10.36 -19.30 -9.85
CA THR A 204 9.54 -18.11 -9.58
C THR A 204 8.15 -18.48 -9.07
N SER A 205 7.50 -19.49 -9.66
CA SER A 205 6.19 -19.98 -9.18
C SER A 205 6.27 -20.51 -7.76
N PHE A 206 7.31 -21.28 -7.44
CA PHE A 206 7.56 -21.77 -6.09
C PHE A 206 7.82 -20.62 -5.11
N THR A 207 8.60 -19.62 -5.52
CA THR A 207 8.89 -18.45 -4.68
C THR A 207 7.64 -17.62 -4.41
N VAL A 208 6.80 -17.37 -5.42
CA VAL A 208 5.53 -16.65 -5.28
C VAL A 208 4.55 -17.43 -4.39
N LEU A 209 4.49 -18.76 -4.53
CA LEU A 209 3.68 -19.60 -3.65
C LEU A 209 4.15 -19.51 -2.19
N ASN A 210 5.45 -19.64 -1.95
CA ASN A 210 6.03 -19.52 -0.61
C ASN A 210 5.86 -18.12 -0.03
N LEU A 211 5.87 -17.08 -0.88
CA LEU A 211 5.52 -15.74 -0.47
C LEU A 211 4.07 -15.69 0.01
N PHE A 212 3.12 -16.19 -0.79
CA PHE A 212 1.71 -16.19 -0.39
C PHE A 212 1.47 -16.94 0.93
N ILE A 213 2.08 -18.11 1.07
CA ILE A 213 2.05 -18.90 2.32
C ILE A 213 2.66 -18.09 3.46
N GLY A 214 3.81 -17.44 3.25
CA GLY A 214 4.46 -16.60 4.25
C GLY A 214 3.57 -15.46 4.73
N VAL A 215 2.85 -14.77 3.83
CA VAL A 215 1.90 -13.70 4.23
C VAL A 215 0.84 -14.26 5.16
N ILE A 216 0.24 -15.39 4.77
CA ILE A 216 -0.86 -16.01 5.52
C ILE A 216 -0.36 -16.49 6.88
N VAL A 217 0.78 -17.18 6.92
CA VAL A 217 1.37 -17.68 8.16
C VAL A 217 1.71 -16.53 9.09
N SER A 218 2.39 -15.48 8.61
CA SER A 218 2.69 -14.31 9.44
C SER A 218 1.44 -13.57 9.93
N ALA A 219 0.38 -13.53 9.13
CA ALA A 219 -0.90 -12.94 9.56
C ALA A 219 -1.59 -13.78 10.65
N MET A 220 -1.59 -15.11 10.50
CA MET A 220 -2.16 -16.04 11.48
C MET A 220 -1.35 -16.09 12.78
N GLU A 221 -0.02 -16.04 12.69
CA GLU A 221 0.88 -15.94 13.85
C GLU A 221 0.62 -14.65 14.63
N ALA A 222 0.51 -13.50 13.94
CA ALA A 222 0.20 -12.23 14.57
C ALA A 222 -1.17 -12.23 15.29
N GLU A 223 -2.18 -12.88 14.70
CA GLU A 223 -3.49 -13.05 15.34
C GLU A 223 -3.41 -13.98 16.56
N HIS A 224 -2.68 -15.10 16.44
CA HIS A 224 -2.49 -16.05 17.52
C HIS A 224 -1.75 -15.44 18.72
N GLU A 225 -0.66 -14.72 18.48
CA GLU A 225 0.08 -13.98 19.52
C GLU A 225 -0.78 -12.91 20.21
N ALA A 226 -1.66 -12.24 19.46
CA ALA A 226 -2.59 -11.27 20.03
C ALA A 226 -3.62 -11.92 20.96
N VAL A 227 -4.14 -13.11 20.62
CA VAL A 227 -5.06 -13.87 21.47
C VAL A 227 -4.33 -14.41 22.71
N GLU A 228 -3.16 -15.03 22.54
CA GLU A 228 -2.38 -15.56 23.68
C GLU A 228 -1.99 -14.47 24.67
N SER A 229 -1.60 -13.28 24.19
CA SER A 229 -1.26 -12.16 25.07
C SER A 229 -2.47 -11.62 25.82
N ALA A 230 -3.65 -11.60 25.19
CA ALA A 230 -4.90 -11.26 25.85
C ALA A 230 -5.27 -12.30 26.94
N ASP A 231 -5.15 -13.59 26.64
CA ASP A 231 -5.41 -14.68 27.59
C ASP A 231 -4.43 -14.67 28.76
N ARG A 232 -3.14 -14.38 28.53
CA ARG A 232 -2.18 -14.21 29.61
C ARG A 232 -2.52 -13.01 30.48
N ALA A 233 -2.95 -11.90 29.89
CA ALA A 233 -3.33 -10.70 30.63
C ALA A 233 -4.56 -10.94 31.52
N THR A 234 -5.57 -11.68 31.03
CA THR A 234 -6.74 -12.07 31.83
C THR A 234 -6.36 -13.02 32.97
N LEU A 235 -5.55 -14.05 32.70
CA LEU A 235 -5.06 -14.97 33.74
C LEU A 235 -4.27 -14.26 34.84
N HIS A 236 -3.39 -13.32 34.48
CA HIS A 236 -2.65 -12.53 35.46
C HIS A 236 -3.57 -11.63 36.29
N SER A 237 -4.60 -11.04 35.67
CA SER A 237 -5.63 -10.28 36.38
C SER A 237 -6.41 -11.17 37.37
N ASP A 238 -6.85 -12.34 36.93
CA ASP A 238 -7.60 -13.28 37.77
C ASP A 238 -6.76 -13.78 38.94
N GLN A 239 -5.49 -14.11 38.71
CA GLN A 239 -4.55 -14.47 39.78
C GLN A 239 -4.37 -13.34 40.80
N ALA A 240 -4.27 -12.09 40.34
CA ALA A 240 -4.16 -10.94 41.24
C ALA A 240 -5.42 -10.76 42.10
N ILE A 241 -6.61 -10.96 41.53
CA ILE A 241 -7.88 -10.92 42.25
C ILE A 241 -7.95 -12.04 43.30
N ILE A 242 -7.64 -13.28 42.92
CA ILE A 242 -7.66 -14.43 43.83
C ILE A 242 -6.69 -14.23 45.00
N LEU A 243 -5.48 -13.73 44.74
CA LEU A 243 -4.51 -13.46 45.80
C LEU A 243 -5.00 -12.37 46.76
N ALA A 244 -5.66 -11.33 46.27
CA ALA A 244 -6.25 -10.28 47.09
C ALA A 244 -7.39 -10.83 47.99
N GLU A 245 -8.28 -11.65 47.43
CA GLU A 245 -9.34 -12.32 48.21
C GLU A 245 -8.77 -13.24 49.29
N LEU A 246 -7.76 -14.07 48.95
CA LEU A 246 -7.10 -14.94 49.92
C LEU A 246 -6.43 -14.15 51.06
N GLN A 247 -5.85 -12.99 50.77
CA GLN A 247 -5.28 -12.11 51.78
C GLN A 247 -6.36 -11.52 52.70
N ALA A 248 -7.49 -11.07 52.14
CA ALA A 248 -8.63 -10.56 52.91
C ALA A 248 -9.22 -11.64 53.83
N LEU A 249 -9.47 -12.84 53.30
CA LEU A 249 -9.94 -14.01 54.07
C LEU A 249 -8.98 -14.37 55.20
N ARG A 250 -7.65 -14.36 54.95
CA ARG A 250 -6.65 -14.63 56.00
C ARG A 250 -6.65 -13.57 57.10
N ALA A 251 -6.91 -12.31 56.76
CA ALA A 251 -7.02 -11.23 57.73
C ALA A 251 -8.27 -11.41 58.62
N GLU A 252 -9.42 -11.70 58.00
CA GLU A 252 -10.68 -11.96 58.71
C GLU A 252 -10.59 -13.17 59.65
N VAL A 253 -10.01 -14.29 59.19
CA VAL A 253 -9.79 -15.47 60.03
C VAL A 253 -8.86 -15.15 61.21
N ARG A 254 -7.83 -14.32 61.02
CA ARG A 254 -6.96 -13.89 62.12
C ARG A 254 -7.73 -13.10 63.17
N GLU A 255 -8.55 -12.13 62.77
CA GLU A 255 -9.41 -11.39 63.69
C GLU A 255 -10.33 -12.32 64.47
N LEU A 256 -11.05 -13.22 63.79
CA LEU A 256 -11.96 -14.16 64.44
C LEU A 256 -11.25 -15.13 65.40
N SER A 257 -10.02 -15.54 65.08
CA SER A 257 -9.22 -16.42 65.94
C SER A 257 -8.67 -15.71 67.19
N GLY A 258 -8.40 -14.41 67.11
CA GLY A 258 -7.93 -13.60 68.24
C GLY A 258 -9.01 -13.23 69.26
N VAL A 259 -10.28 -13.29 68.87
CA VAL A 259 -11.45 -12.98 69.74
C VAL A 259 -11.89 -14.19 70.59
N ARG A 260 -11.35 -15.38 70.34
CA ARG A 260 -11.75 -16.64 71.02
C ARG A 260 -10.78 -17.13 72.11
N GLY A 261 -9.72 -16.37 72.44
CA GLY A 261 -8.80 -16.65 73.56
C GLY A 261 -8.99 -15.66 74.69
#